data_AF-A0A0D7AAP8-F1
#
_entry.id   AF-A0A0D7AAP8-F1
#
_cell.length_a   1.000
_cell.length_b   1.000
_cell.length_c   1.000
_cell.angle_alpha   90.00
_cell.angle_beta   90.00
_cell.angle_gamma   90.00
#
_symmetry.space_group_name_H-M   'P 1'
#
loop_
_entity.id
_entity.type
_entity.pdbx_description
1 polymer ?
#
loop_
_entity_poly.entity_id
_entity_poly.type
_entity_poly.pdbx_seq_one_letter_code
_entity_poly.pdbx_strand_id
1 'polypeptide(L)'
;MYLSAATADKLNELQNKLQMKLGPEFISQRPGPAGGPKLTYVEGWKIINIANEVFGFNGWSTSITSLTTDYIDFNQETRRYNVGVTAIIKVTLRDGVFHEDVGYGILENAKSKGAALDKCKKEAVTDGVKRALRSFGNLCGNCLYDKSYTQDIIKMKAPQVCNSSQCLHGLGFTVFGAGEVRQEYTLQAPRV
;
A
#
# COMPACT_ATOMS: atom_id res chain seq x y z
N MET A 1 -32.07 9.42 14.63
CA MET A 1 -32.08 7.99 14.21
C MET A 1 -31.42 7.19 15.32
N TYR A 2 -32.10 6.20 15.89
CA TYR A 2 -31.51 5.32 16.90
C TYR A 2 -30.61 4.29 16.21
N LEU A 3 -29.33 4.22 16.59
CA LEU A 3 -28.44 3.14 16.21
C LEU A 3 -28.93 1.85 16.87
N SER A 4 -29.05 0.77 16.11
CA SER A 4 -29.41 -0.53 16.69
C SER A 4 -28.26 -1.03 17.59
N ALA A 5 -28.57 -1.80 18.64
CA ALA A 5 -27.55 -2.38 19.52
C ALA A 5 -26.50 -3.18 18.74
N ALA A 6 -26.93 -3.98 17.76
CA ALA A 6 -26.03 -4.75 16.90
C ALA A 6 -25.12 -3.88 16.03
N THR A 7 -25.56 -2.68 15.65
CA THR A 7 -24.71 -1.71 14.93
C THR A 7 -23.69 -1.09 15.87
N ALA A 8 -24.09 -0.73 17.09
CA ALA A 8 -23.20 -0.18 18.10
C ALA A 8 -22.10 -1.18 18.49
N ASP A 9 -22.43 -2.45 18.67
CA ASP A 9 -21.47 -3.50 18.99
C ASP A 9 -20.41 -3.69 17.88
N LYS A 10 -20.86 -3.68 16.61
CA LYS A 10 -19.95 -3.75 15.45
C LYS A 10 -19.02 -2.54 15.37
N LEU A 11 -19.52 -1.36 15.65
CA LEU A 11 -18.70 -0.14 15.67
C LEU A 11 -17.65 -0.20 16.78
N ASN A 12 -18.01 -0.71 17.96
CA ASN A 12 -17.07 -0.91 19.06
C ASN A 12 -15.99 -1.95 18.70
N GLU A 13 -16.37 -3.06 18.07
CA GLU A 13 -15.41 -4.07 17.61
C GLU A 13 -14.43 -3.49 16.57
N LEU A 14 -14.95 -2.75 15.59
CA LEU A 14 -14.14 -2.08 14.57
C LEU A 14 -13.19 -1.06 15.21
N GLN A 15 -13.69 -0.26 16.15
CA GLN A 15 -12.90 0.71 16.90
C GLN A 15 -11.75 0.04 17.65
N ASN A 16 -12.01 -1.08 18.33
CA ASN A 16 -10.99 -1.84 19.05
C ASN A 16 -9.93 -2.41 18.10
N LYS A 17 -10.34 -2.96 16.94
CA LYS A 17 -9.43 -3.45 15.91
C LYS A 17 -8.52 -2.34 15.39
N LEU A 18 -9.06 -1.17 15.07
CA LEU A 18 -8.31 -0.04 14.54
C LEU A 18 -7.30 0.55 15.55
N GLN A 19 -7.53 0.37 16.86
CA GLN A 19 -6.60 0.80 17.91
C GLN A 19 -5.36 -0.10 18.05
N MET A 20 -5.43 -1.36 17.60
CA MET A 20 -4.31 -2.30 17.63
C MET A 20 -3.12 -1.77 16.81
N LYS A 21 -1.89 -2.05 17.25
CA LYS A 21 -0.67 -1.74 16.49
C LYS A 21 -0.24 -2.94 15.65
N LEU A 22 0.48 -2.68 14.56
CA LEU A 22 0.98 -3.74 13.68
C LEU A 22 2.03 -4.63 14.38
N GLY A 23 2.01 -5.92 14.08
CA GLY A 23 3.07 -6.85 14.46
C GLY A 23 4.33 -6.71 13.58
N PRO A 24 5.49 -7.23 14.01
CA PRO A 24 6.75 -7.10 13.28
C PRO A 24 6.72 -7.75 11.87
N GLU A 25 5.85 -8.72 11.64
CA GLU A 25 5.64 -9.39 10.34
C GLU A 25 5.11 -8.45 9.25
N PHE A 26 4.45 -7.36 9.62
CA PHE A 26 3.96 -6.36 8.68
C PHE A 26 4.99 -5.26 8.38
N ILE A 27 6.03 -5.16 9.20
CA ILE A 27 6.98 -4.07 9.17
C ILE A 27 8.16 -4.38 8.25
N SER A 28 8.61 -3.37 7.51
CA SER A 28 9.79 -3.44 6.65
C SER A 28 10.65 -2.20 6.85
N GLN A 29 11.95 -2.32 6.57
CA GLN A 29 12.90 -1.22 6.67
C GLN A 29 13.59 -0.98 5.35
N ARG A 30 13.78 0.29 5.00
CA ARG A 30 14.64 0.72 3.89
C ARG A 30 15.71 1.68 4.39
N PRO A 31 16.87 1.78 3.75
CA PRO A 31 17.84 2.83 4.03
C PRO A 31 17.19 4.22 3.92
N GLY A 32 17.57 5.13 4.81
CA GLY A 32 17.16 6.53 4.72
C GLY A 32 17.87 7.26 3.57
N PRO A 33 17.31 8.36 3.06
CA PRO A 33 18.00 9.21 2.10
C PRO A 33 19.33 9.72 2.67
N ALA A 34 20.34 9.86 1.80
CA ALA A 34 21.68 10.34 2.15
C ALA A 34 22.38 9.60 3.31
N GLY A 35 22.08 8.30 3.51
CA GLY A 35 22.66 7.51 4.60
C GLY A 35 22.05 7.80 5.97
N GLY A 36 20.91 8.50 6.00
CA GLY A 36 20.16 8.75 7.23
C GLY A 36 19.56 7.48 7.85
N PRO A 37 18.88 7.63 9.01
CA PRO A 37 18.25 6.51 9.71
C PRO A 37 17.35 5.68 8.80
N LYS A 38 17.34 4.37 9.03
CA LYS A 38 16.43 3.46 8.30
C LYS A 38 14.99 3.93 8.49
N LEU A 39 14.24 3.93 7.39
CA LEU A 39 12.82 4.28 7.40
C LEU A 39 11.99 3.00 7.53
N THR A 40 11.14 2.98 8.54
CA THR A 40 10.18 1.92 8.79
C THR A 40 8.92 2.16 7.96
N TYR A 41 8.46 1.16 7.23
CA TYR A 41 7.28 1.25 6.39
C TYR A 41 6.54 -0.10 6.32
N VAL A 42 5.31 -0.07 5.82
CA VAL A 42 4.53 -1.26 5.47
C VAL A 42 4.36 -1.30 3.95
N GLU A 43 4.51 -2.48 3.38
CA GLU A 43 4.33 -2.69 1.94
C GLU A 43 2.87 -2.47 1.52
N GLY A 44 2.65 -1.97 0.30
CA GLY A 44 1.30 -1.62 -0.17
C GLY A 44 0.32 -2.80 -0.15
N TRP A 45 0.78 -3.99 -0.56
CA TRP A 45 -0.06 -5.19 -0.58
C TRP A 45 -0.50 -5.64 0.82
N LYS A 46 0.35 -5.47 1.84
CA LYS A 46 0.00 -5.79 3.24
C LYS A 46 -1.09 -4.87 3.75
N ILE A 47 -0.99 -3.56 3.48
CA ILE A 47 -2.01 -2.58 3.85
C ILE A 47 -3.36 -2.86 3.17
N ILE A 48 -3.36 -3.26 1.90
CA ILE A 48 -4.58 -3.64 1.19
C ILE A 48 -5.26 -4.83 1.88
N ASN A 49 -4.47 -5.84 2.26
CA ASN A 49 -5.03 -7.02 2.92
C ASN A 49 -5.53 -6.72 4.34
N ILE A 50 -4.81 -5.89 5.10
CA ILE A 50 -5.30 -5.38 6.39
C ILE A 50 -6.63 -4.63 6.21
N ALA A 51 -6.75 -3.77 5.21
CA ALA A 51 -8.01 -3.06 4.93
C ALA A 51 -9.14 -4.04 4.57
N ASN A 52 -8.86 -5.09 3.80
CA ASN A 52 -9.83 -6.15 3.49
C ASN A 52 -10.25 -6.95 4.72
N GLU A 53 -9.35 -7.20 5.67
CA GLU A 53 -9.68 -7.90 6.93
C GLU A 53 -10.47 -7.01 7.89
N VAL A 54 -10.13 -5.72 7.98
CA VAL A 54 -10.75 -4.78 8.91
C VAL A 54 -12.12 -4.33 8.42
N PHE A 55 -12.23 -3.93 7.16
CA PHE A 55 -13.45 -3.37 6.59
C PHE A 55 -14.27 -4.38 5.78
N GLY A 56 -13.67 -5.52 5.39
CA GLY A 56 -14.25 -6.44 4.41
C GLY A 56 -13.95 -5.99 2.98
N PHE A 57 -13.83 -6.94 2.04
CA PHE A 57 -13.50 -6.67 0.63
C PHE A 57 -14.46 -5.68 -0.06
N ASN A 58 -15.70 -5.54 0.43
CA ASN A 58 -16.73 -4.65 -0.08
C ASN A 58 -17.07 -3.50 0.89
N GLY A 59 -16.31 -3.32 1.97
CA GLY A 59 -16.52 -2.30 2.98
C GLY A 59 -15.70 -1.03 2.79
N TRP A 60 -14.77 -1.03 1.83
CA TRP A 60 -13.96 0.12 1.47
C TRP A 60 -13.72 0.17 -0.04
N SER A 61 -13.35 1.35 -0.53
CA SER A 61 -12.99 1.60 -1.92
C SER A 61 -11.96 2.72 -2.01
N THR A 62 -11.23 2.76 -3.12
CA THR A 62 -10.27 3.82 -3.44
C THR A 62 -10.70 4.54 -4.71
N SER A 63 -10.42 5.84 -4.77
CA SER A 63 -10.60 6.66 -5.96
C SER A 63 -9.41 7.58 -6.13
N ILE A 64 -8.98 7.77 -7.38
CA ILE A 64 -7.96 8.75 -7.75
C ILE A 64 -8.69 10.07 -7.98
N THR A 65 -8.61 10.99 -7.02
CA THR A 65 -9.19 12.33 -7.14
C THR A 65 -8.39 13.17 -8.14
N SER A 66 -7.06 13.05 -8.10
CA SER A 66 -6.15 13.73 -9.02
C SER A 66 -4.87 12.94 -9.23
N LEU A 67 -4.28 13.04 -10.42
CA LEU A 67 -2.97 12.49 -10.75
C LEU A 67 -2.22 13.47 -11.64
N THR A 68 -1.27 14.18 -11.06
CA THR A 68 -0.54 15.28 -11.70
C THR A 68 0.92 14.89 -11.88
N THR A 69 1.44 15.10 -13.09
CA THR A 69 2.89 15.03 -13.31
C THR A 69 3.47 16.40 -13.04
N ASP A 70 4.21 16.54 -11.94
CA ASP A 70 4.67 17.85 -11.47
C ASP A 70 5.85 18.36 -12.30
N TYR A 71 6.76 17.45 -12.66
CA TYR A 71 7.88 17.75 -13.54
C TYR A 71 8.36 16.49 -14.29
N ILE A 72 8.97 16.74 -15.45
CA ILE A 72 9.72 15.76 -16.24
C ILE A 72 10.96 16.48 -16.78
N ASP A 73 12.08 16.35 -16.07
CA ASP A 73 13.31 17.03 -16.43
C ASP A 73 14.25 16.07 -17.16
N PHE A 74 14.78 16.50 -18.30
CA PHE A 74 15.80 15.75 -19.03
C PHE A 74 17.15 16.46 -18.93
N ASN A 75 18.12 15.79 -18.33
CA ASN A 75 19.49 16.29 -18.24
C ASN A 75 20.25 15.90 -19.53
N GLN A 76 20.66 16.90 -20.32
CA GLN A 76 21.30 16.70 -21.62
C GLN A 76 22.68 16.04 -21.53
N GLU A 77 23.46 16.35 -20.49
CA GLU A 77 24.82 15.80 -20.30
C GLU A 77 24.79 14.32 -19.94
N THR A 78 23.98 13.97 -18.94
CA THR A 78 23.87 12.60 -18.45
C THR A 78 22.95 11.73 -19.31
N ARG A 79 22.09 12.35 -20.13
CA ARG A 79 21.00 11.71 -20.89
C ARG A 79 20.09 10.90 -19.97
N ARG A 80 19.57 11.56 -18.93
CA ARG A 80 18.75 10.95 -17.87
C ARG A 80 17.53 11.82 -17.55
N TYR A 81 16.46 11.16 -17.11
CA TYR A 81 15.20 11.78 -16.73
C TYR A 81 15.04 11.80 -15.21
N ASN A 82 14.54 12.93 -14.68
CA ASN A 82 14.02 13.05 -13.33
C ASN A 82 12.51 13.34 -13.44
N VAL A 83 11.70 12.59 -12.70
CA VAL A 83 10.23 12.66 -12.80
C VAL A 83 9.62 12.68 -11.42
N GLY A 84 8.73 13.65 -11.18
CA GLY A 84 7.88 13.75 -9.99
C GLY A 84 6.41 13.67 -10.36
N VAL A 85 5.64 12.88 -9.60
CA VAL A 85 4.20 12.71 -9.79
C VAL A 85 3.51 12.79 -8.43
N THR A 86 2.48 13.62 -8.36
CA THR A 86 1.58 13.74 -7.22
C THR A 86 0.26 13.02 -7.52
N ALA A 87 -0.25 12.25 -6.56
CA ALA A 87 -1.59 11.68 -6.60
C ALA A 87 -2.41 12.14 -5.38
N ILE A 88 -3.66 12.53 -5.59
CA ILE A 88 -4.62 12.74 -4.51
C ILE A 88 -5.54 11.52 -4.49
N ILE A 89 -5.52 10.77 -3.38
CA ILE A 89 -6.25 9.52 -3.24
C ILE A 89 -7.27 9.66 -2.13
N LYS A 90 -8.52 9.32 -2.46
CA LYS A 90 -9.62 9.23 -1.50
C LYS A 90 -9.97 7.77 -1.23
N VAL A 91 -9.95 7.38 0.05
CA VAL A 91 -10.45 6.11 0.55
C VAL A 91 -11.82 6.34 1.17
N THR A 92 -12.83 5.58 0.74
CA THR A 92 -14.21 5.70 1.22
C THR A 92 -14.70 4.37 1.78
N LEU A 93 -15.22 4.40 3.01
CA LEU A 93 -15.90 3.26 3.64
C LEU A 93 -17.35 3.16 3.16
N ARG A 94 -17.96 1.99 3.36
CA ARG A 94 -19.34 1.70 2.94
C ARG A 94 -20.38 2.66 3.53
N ASP A 95 -20.14 3.19 4.72
CA ASP A 95 -21.02 4.15 5.39
C ASP A 95 -20.85 5.60 4.88
N GLY A 96 -19.93 5.82 3.93
CA GLY A 96 -19.64 7.11 3.33
C GLY A 96 -18.54 7.91 4.03
N VAL A 97 -18.01 7.44 5.18
CA VAL A 97 -16.84 8.06 5.82
C VAL A 97 -15.65 7.94 4.87
N PHE A 98 -14.90 9.03 4.71
CA PHE A 98 -13.75 9.03 3.82
C PHE A 98 -12.59 9.85 4.38
N HIS A 99 -11.39 9.46 3.95
CA HIS A 99 -10.17 10.24 4.14
C HIS A 99 -9.47 10.41 2.80
N GLU A 100 -8.91 11.59 2.59
CA GLU A 100 -8.13 11.93 1.42
C GLU A 100 -6.71 12.32 1.87
N ASP A 101 -5.71 11.85 1.14
CA ASP A 101 -4.32 12.23 1.37
C ASP A 101 -3.57 12.25 0.03
N VAL A 102 -2.42 12.92 0.06
CA VAL A 102 -1.52 13.08 -1.08
C VAL A 102 -0.48 11.97 -1.06
N GLY A 103 -0.28 11.28 -2.17
CA GLY A 103 0.84 10.38 -2.40
C GLY A 103 1.85 10.98 -3.38
N TYR A 104 3.11 10.58 -3.26
CA TYR A 104 4.18 11.08 -4.13
C TYR A 104 5.01 9.95 -4.72
N GLY A 105 5.28 10.04 -6.01
CA GLY A 105 6.15 9.13 -6.74
C GLY A 105 7.30 9.89 -7.37
N ILE A 106 8.52 9.46 -7.08
CA ILE A 106 9.74 10.09 -7.60
C ILE A 106 10.66 9.04 -8.22
N LEU A 107 11.27 9.41 -9.33
CA LEU A 107 12.38 8.67 -9.91
C LEU A 107 13.37 9.65 -10.50
N GLU A 108 14.58 9.60 -9.97
CA GLU A 108 15.73 10.35 -10.47
C GLU A 108 16.64 9.44 -11.31
N ASN A 109 17.41 10.05 -12.20
CA ASN A 109 18.44 9.38 -12.98
C ASN A 109 17.92 8.21 -13.85
N ALA A 110 16.71 8.34 -14.37
CA ALA A 110 16.09 7.30 -15.19
C ALA A 110 16.61 7.32 -16.64
N LYS A 111 16.83 6.15 -17.23
CA LYS A 111 17.25 6.04 -18.65
C LYS A 111 16.11 6.28 -19.64
N SER A 112 14.88 5.94 -19.27
CA SER A 112 13.70 5.99 -20.13
C SER A 112 12.60 6.83 -19.50
N LYS A 113 12.08 7.81 -20.26
CA LYS A 113 10.94 8.66 -19.84
C LYS A 113 9.70 7.83 -19.54
N GLY A 114 9.39 6.84 -20.38
CA GLY A 114 8.21 5.99 -20.21
C GLY A 114 8.27 5.15 -18.95
N ALA A 115 9.42 4.50 -18.70
CA ALA A 115 9.63 3.72 -17.48
C ALA A 115 9.60 4.59 -16.21
N ALA A 116 10.12 5.82 -16.30
CA ALA A 116 10.06 6.76 -15.19
C ALA A 116 8.63 7.18 -14.85
N LEU A 117 7.83 7.55 -15.86
CA LEU A 117 6.43 7.89 -15.67
C LEU A 117 5.60 6.72 -15.13
N ASP A 118 5.82 5.50 -15.63
CA ASP A 118 5.13 4.30 -15.15
C ASP A 118 5.41 4.05 -13.67
N LYS A 119 6.69 4.08 -13.26
CA LYS A 119 7.08 3.92 -11.86
C LYS A 119 6.49 5.04 -10.99
N CYS A 120 6.69 6.31 -11.35
CA CYS A 120 6.25 7.42 -10.50
C CYS A 120 4.72 7.44 -10.33
N LYS A 121 3.95 7.15 -11.39
CA LYS A 121 2.47 7.07 -11.27
C LYS A 121 2.03 5.94 -10.35
N LYS A 122 2.62 4.74 -10.50
CA LYS A 122 2.30 3.58 -9.63
C LYS A 122 2.68 3.85 -8.17
N GLU A 123 3.84 4.46 -7.95
CA GLU A 123 4.35 4.79 -6.62
C GLU A 123 3.49 5.87 -5.95
N ALA A 124 3.14 6.95 -6.66
CA ALA A 124 2.29 8.03 -6.15
C ALA A 124 0.91 7.51 -5.71
N VAL A 125 0.25 6.69 -6.53
CA VAL A 125 -1.04 6.10 -6.19
C VAL A 125 -0.94 5.17 -4.98
N THR A 126 0.07 4.29 -4.96
CA THR A 126 0.27 3.35 -3.84
C THR A 126 0.58 4.08 -2.54
N ASP A 127 1.38 5.14 -2.59
CA ASP A 127 1.69 5.97 -1.43
C ASP A 127 0.45 6.70 -0.91
N GLY A 128 -0.34 7.30 -1.80
CA GLY A 128 -1.59 7.97 -1.45
C GLY A 128 -2.59 7.04 -0.78
N VAL A 129 -2.75 5.80 -1.29
CA VAL A 129 -3.61 4.77 -0.65
C VAL A 129 -3.15 4.47 0.78
N LYS A 130 -1.86 4.21 0.99
CA LYS A 130 -1.33 3.92 2.34
C LYS A 130 -1.55 5.09 3.30
N ARG A 131 -1.35 6.32 2.82
CA ARG A 131 -1.47 7.54 3.62
C ARG A 131 -2.92 7.85 3.96
N ALA A 132 -3.85 7.70 3.01
CA ALA A 132 -5.27 7.85 3.28
C ALA A 132 -5.78 6.78 4.27
N LEU A 133 -5.32 5.52 4.13
CA LEU A 133 -5.72 4.43 5.03
C LEU A 133 -5.23 4.64 6.47
N ARG A 134 -4.04 5.23 6.67
CA ARG A 134 -3.51 5.45 8.03
C ARG A 134 -4.46 6.28 8.90
N SER A 135 -5.24 7.19 8.30
CA SER A 135 -6.15 8.07 9.03
C SER A 135 -7.27 7.34 9.76
N PHE A 136 -7.57 6.08 9.39
CA PHE A 136 -8.56 5.27 10.07
C PHE A 136 -8.05 4.63 11.37
N GLY A 137 -6.73 4.46 11.56
CA GLY A 137 -6.22 3.88 12.81
C GLY A 137 -4.80 3.33 12.77
N ASN A 138 -4.35 2.89 13.94
CA ASN A 138 -3.02 2.30 14.17
C ASN A 138 -2.80 1.06 13.30
N LEU A 139 -3.81 0.18 13.23
CA LEU A 139 -3.72 -1.06 12.46
C LEU A 139 -3.56 -0.78 10.96
N CYS A 140 -4.12 0.32 10.46
CA CYS A 140 -3.95 0.78 9.08
C CYS A 140 -2.64 1.54 8.83
N GLY A 141 -1.69 1.52 9.77
CA GLY A 141 -0.34 2.07 9.60
C GLY A 141 -0.09 3.39 10.34
N ASN A 142 -1.05 3.93 11.10
CA ASN A 142 -0.80 5.14 11.90
C ASN A 142 0.28 4.92 12.97
N CYS A 143 0.43 3.69 13.48
CA CYS A 143 1.44 3.37 14.50
C CYS A 143 2.87 3.60 14.00
N LEU A 144 3.13 3.61 12.69
CA LEU A 144 4.47 3.84 12.13
C LEU A 144 5.00 5.26 12.37
N TYR A 145 4.12 6.21 12.70
CA TYR A 145 4.51 7.58 13.03
C TYR A 145 4.91 7.74 14.50
N ASP A 146 4.60 6.75 15.34
CA ASP A 146 5.05 6.69 16.72
C ASP A 146 6.51 6.20 16.79
N LYS A 147 7.41 7.12 17.14
CA LYS A 147 8.85 6.86 17.24
C LYS A 147 9.17 5.80 18.31
N SER A 148 8.41 5.76 19.41
CA SER A 148 8.61 4.77 20.46
C SER A 148 8.26 3.36 19.97
N TYR A 149 7.09 3.23 19.35
CA TYR A 149 6.66 1.98 18.72
C TYR A 149 7.65 1.49 17.66
N THR A 150 8.09 2.37 16.75
CA THR A 150 9.01 1.95 15.70
C THR A 150 10.34 1.46 16.26
N GLN A 151 10.87 2.07 17.32
CA GLN A 151 12.09 1.60 17.98
C GLN A 151 11.94 0.23 18.64
N ASP A 152 10.77 -0.07 19.20
CA ASP A 152 10.54 -1.31 19.93
C ASP A 152 10.15 -2.47 19.02
N ILE A 153 9.33 -2.23 17.99
CA ILE A 153 8.89 -3.28 17.07
C ILE A 153 10.04 -3.87 16.26
N ILE A 154 11.08 -3.08 15.97
CA ILE A 154 12.29 -3.54 15.26
C ILE A 154 13.08 -4.55 16.10
N LYS A 155 13.03 -4.45 17.44
CA LYS A 155 13.74 -5.36 18.35
C LYS A 155 13.04 -6.72 18.47
N MET A 156 11.75 -6.80 18.13
CA MET A 156 10.98 -8.03 18.17
C MET A 156 11.33 -8.91 16.98
N LYS A 157 11.61 -10.20 17.22
CA LYS A 157 11.79 -11.17 16.12
C LYS A 157 10.43 -11.53 15.54
N ALA A 158 10.25 -11.29 14.24
CA ALA A 158 9.12 -11.88 13.52
C ALA A 158 9.20 -13.42 13.60
N PRO A 159 8.08 -14.12 13.81
CA PRO A 159 8.04 -15.57 13.68
C PRO A 159 8.53 -15.95 12.28
N GLN A 160 9.40 -16.96 12.18
CA GLN A 160 9.86 -17.47 10.89
C GLN A 160 8.64 -18.11 10.19
N VAL A 161 8.19 -17.54 9.09
CA VAL A 161 7.18 -18.19 8.24
C VAL A 161 7.84 -19.45 7.66
N CYS A 162 7.28 -20.63 7.96
CA CYS A 162 7.81 -21.89 7.44
C CYS A 162 7.51 -22.00 5.94
N ASN A 163 8.55 -22.25 5.14
CA ASN A 163 8.41 -22.60 3.73
C ASN A 163 8.20 -24.11 3.62
N SER A 164 6.98 -24.58 3.85
CA SER A 164 6.55 -25.93 3.43
C SER A 164 5.43 -25.79 2.42
N SER A 165 5.58 -26.48 1.28
CA SER A 165 4.70 -26.44 0.10
C SER A 165 3.30 -27.05 0.32
N GLN A 166 2.75 -26.97 1.53
CA GLN A 166 1.44 -27.46 1.93
C GLN A 166 0.82 -26.50 2.94
N CYS A 167 0.18 -25.42 2.48
CA CYS A 167 -0.67 -24.58 3.33
C CYS A 167 -1.77 -23.91 2.48
N LEU A 168 -2.74 -24.71 2.03
CA LEU A 168 -4.12 -24.25 1.90
C LEU A 168 -4.81 -24.74 3.18
N HIS A 169 -4.93 -23.88 4.20
CA HIS A 169 -6.03 -23.78 5.17
C HIS A 169 -5.61 -22.91 6.37
N GLY A 170 -6.37 -21.84 6.60
CA GLY A 170 -6.32 -21.04 7.83
C GLY A 170 -5.41 -19.82 7.75
N LEU A 171 -6.02 -18.65 7.51
CA LEU A 171 -5.44 -17.30 7.30
C LEU A 171 -5.20 -16.98 5.82
N GLY A 172 -6.30 -16.58 5.17
CA GLY A 172 -6.43 -16.40 3.73
C GLY A 172 -5.61 -15.23 3.19
N PHE A 173 -4.35 -15.49 2.84
CA PHE A 173 -3.54 -14.68 1.94
C PHE A 173 -3.15 -15.51 0.72
N THR A 174 -3.35 -14.96 -0.47
CA THR A 174 -2.66 -15.41 -1.67
C THR A 174 -2.27 -14.18 -2.47
N VAL A 175 -0.98 -13.86 -2.47
CA VAL A 175 -0.35 -12.94 -3.42
C VAL A 175 0.66 -13.78 -4.20
N PHE A 176 0.43 -13.96 -5.50
CA PHE A 176 1.43 -14.55 -6.39
C PHE A 176 2.46 -13.48 -6.75
N GLY A 177 3.71 -13.71 -6.37
CA GLY A 177 4.87 -12.90 -6.75
C GLY A 177 5.23 -13.07 -8.23
N ALA A 178 5.77 -11.99 -8.79
CA ALA A 178 6.04 -11.77 -10.21
C ALA A 178 6.85 -12.87 -10.90
N GLY A 179 6.33 -13.36 -12.03
CA GLY A 179 7.06 -14.04 -13.10
C GLY A 179 6.64 -13.42 -14.44
N GLU A 180 7.59 -13.20 -15.33
CA GLU A 180 7.43 -12.54 -16.64
C GLU A 180 6.19 -13.00 -17.40
N VAL A 181 5.32 -12.06 -17.77
CA VAL A 181 4.24 -12.30 -18.75
C VAL A 181 4.88 -12.24 -20.14
N ARG A 182 5.30 -13.39 -20.67
CA ARG A 182 5.44 -13.58 -22.12
C ARG A 182 4.06 -13.88 -22.69
N GLN A 183 3.59 -13.01 -23.57
CA GLN A 183 2.32 -13.14 -24.25
C GLN A 183 2.48 -14.10 -25.45
N GLU A 184 2.15 -15.39 -25.26
CA GLU A 184 1.97 -16.30 -26.40
C GLU A 184 0.56 -16.11 -26.97
N TYR A 185 0.47 -15.52 -28.16
CA TYR A 185 -0.76 -15.48 -28.96
C TYR A 185 -0.91 -16.81 -29.69
N THR A 186 -1.75 -17.71 -29.18
CA THR A 186 -2.20 -18.87 -29.97
C THR A 186 -3.46 -18.47 -30.75
N LEU A 187 -3.29 -18.17 -32.04
CA LEU A 187 -4.38 -18.04 -33.00
C LEU A 187 -5.07 -19.42 -33.13
N GLN A 188 -6.30 -19.55 -32.63
CA GLN A 188 -7.16 -20.67 -33.02
C GLN A 188 -7.84 -20.34 -34.35
N ALA A 189 -7.46 -21.07 -35.40
CA ALA A 189 -8.20 -21.08 -36.66
C ALA A 189 -9.55 -21.79 -36.49
N PRO A 190 -10.62 -21.35 -37.19
CA PRO A 190 -11.93 -21.99 -37.11
C PRO A 190 -11.88 -23.36 -37.81
N ARG A 191 -12.50 -24.37 -37.19
CA ARG A 191 -12.72 -25.66 -37.84
C ARG A 191 -13.87 -25.51 -38.84
N VAL A 192 -13.60 -25.93 -40.07
CA VAL A 192 -14.62 -26.28 -41.09
C VAL A 192 -15.11 -27.69 -40.80
#